data_AF-A0A9D5R5R9-F1
#
_entry.id   AF-A0A9D5R5R9-F1
#
_cell.length_a   1.000
_cell.length_b   1.000
_cell.length_c   1.000
_cell.angle_alpha   90.00
_cell.angle_beta   90.00
_cell.angle_gamma   90.00
#
_symmetry.space_group_name_H-M   'P 1'
#
loop_
_entity.id
_entity.type
_entity.pdbx_description
1 polymer ?
#
loop_
_entity_poly.entity_id
_entity_poly.type
_entity_poly.pdbx_seq_one_letter_code
_entity_poly.pdbx_strand_id
1 'polypeptide(L)'
;NGLLTAVSNVTSVMVTPYALTYPTFYLVGAASYIPTPASAPGWDAAAAQILYKKDNKSIIYTYMKPANFRFLGQQAWGPTNYSIDAPGTDAASRYFKQTSTNIIFGDNENMKFTDPEGIYMLEIDADGTKQSLKATPSPLGYKYDNLYLVGSMNGWSDTNAMPMTKVSEGVFEITTAVATDAEFKFLGQKSWDGALEWGHILKDNNGNSGFLGPKGDNSNIVYKGAGGNKITVNLKAGTYTIQ
;
A
#
# COMPACT_ATOMS: atom_id res chain seq x y z
N ASN A 1 47.07 -9.20 57.63
CA ASN A 1 45.93 -9.38 56.71
C ASN A 1 45.19 -8.08 56.52
N GLY A 2 45.53 -7.30 55.49
CA GLY A 2 44.68 -6.19 55.03
C GLY A 2 44.01 -6.63 53.73
N LEU A 3 42.69 -6.83 53.74
CA LEU A 3 41.93 -7.05 52.50
C LEU A 3 41.97 -5.76 51.69
N LEU A 4 42.49 -5.82 50.47
CA LEU A 4 42.36 -4.75 49.48
C LEU A 4 41.00 -4.90 48.81
N THR A 5 40.11 -3.94 49.05
CA THR A 5 38.84 -3.81 48.31
C THR A 5 39.02 -2.70 47.27
N ALA A 6 39.13 -3.08 46.00
CA ALA A 6 39.06 -2.12 44.91
C ALA A 6 37.57 -1.83 44.61
N VAL A 7 37.18 -0.57 44.70
CA VAL A 7 35.86 -0.08 44.29
C VAL A 7 36.08 0.94 43.17
N SER A 8 35.45 0.71 42.02
CA SER A 8 35.49 1.65 40.89
C SER A 8 34.15 2.38 40.75
N ASN A 9 34.21 3.57 40.16
CA ASN A 9 33.03 4.39 39.91
C ASN A 9 32.24 3.81 38.71
N VAL A 10 30.91 3.89 38.76
CA VAL A 10 30.08 3.61 37.57
C VAL A 10 30.33 4.71 36.54
N THR A 11 30.63 4.31 35.30
CA THR A 11 30.70 5.22 34.15
C THR A 11 29.56 4.87 33.22
N SER A 12 28.81 5.88 32.79
CA SER A 12 27.73 5.73 31.81
C SER A 12 28.17 6.29 30.46
N VAL A 13 27.78 5.61 29.37
CA VAL A 13 27.97 6.07 28.00
C VAL A 13 26.61 6.38 27.39
N MET A 14 26.51 7.54 26.76
CA MET A 14 25.38 7.88 25.88
C MET A 14 25.67 7.31 24.49
N VAL A 15 24.83 6.39 24.04
CA VAL A 15 24.85 5.87 22.65
C VAL A 15 23.62 6.41 21.94
N THR A 16 23.82 7.11 20.83
CA THR A 16 22.74 7.46 19.90
C THR A 16 22.74 6.41 18.78
N PRO A 17 21.73 5.52 18.69
CA PRO A 17 21.64 4.57 17.60
C PRO A 17 21.40 5.30 16.28
N TYR A 18 21.90 4.74 15.17
CA TYR A 18 21.55 5.24 13.83
C TYR A 18 20.06 5.08 13.56
N ALA A 19 19.46 6.06 12.87
CA ALA A 19 18.14 5.91 12.29
C ALA A 19 18.20 4.87 11.16
N LEU A 20 17.39 3.82 11.26
CA LEU A 20 17.29 2.82 10.20
C LEU A 20 16.49 3.39 9.02
N THR A 21 17.12 3.46 7.85
CA THR A 21 16.43 3.75 6.60
C THR A 21 16.08 2.43 5.93
N TYR A 22 14.81 2.04 5.98
CA TYR A 22 14.33 0.84 5.28
C TYR A 22 14.23 1.08 3.76
N PRO A 23 14.22 0.03 2.92
CA PRO A 23 14.06 0.19 1.49
C PRO A 23 12.69 0.76 1.06
N THR A 24 12.57 1.12 -0.21
CA THR A 24 11.30 1.42 -0.88
C THR A 24 11.03 0.29 -1.87
N PHE A 25 9.76 -0.06 -2.04
CA PHE A 25 9.33 -1.17 -2.89
C PHE A 25 8.33 -0.70 -3.92
N TYR A 26 8.57 -1.07 -5.17
CA TYR A 26 7.69 -0.84 -6.31
C TYR A 26 7.25 -2.18 -6.88
N LEU A 27 5.96 -2.50 -6.78
CA LEU A 27 5.38 -3.71 -7.32
C LEU A 27 5.37 -3.64 -8.86
N VAL A 28 5.85 -4.70 -9.51
CA VAL A 28 5.78 -4.85 -10.97
C VAL A 28 5.48 -6.30 -11.35
N GLY A 29 4.75 -6.48 -12.46
CA GLY A 29 4.58 -7.76 -13.13
C GLY A 29 3.13 -8.09 -13.45
N ALA A 30 2.94 -9.15 -14.23
CA ALA A 30 1.65 -9.57 -14.74
C ALA A 30 0.60 -9.89 -13.66
N ALA A 31 1.00 -10.14 -12.41
CA ALA A 31 0.07 -10.31 -11.29
C ALA A 31 -0.59 -9.01 -10.84
N SER A 32 0.06 -7.86 -11.05
CA SER A 32 -0.33 -6.57 -10.49
C SER A 32 -1.37 -5.81 -11.34
N TYR A 33 -1.82 -4.64 -10.85
CA TYR A 33 -2.77 -3.78 -11.55
C TYR A 33 -2.18 -3.08 -12.78
N ILE A 34 -0.86 -2.96 -12.90
CA ILE A 34 -0.20 -2.00 -13.78
C ILE A 34 -0.82 -2.00 -15.19
N PRO A 35 -1.41 -0.87 -15.62
CA PRO A 35 -2.01 -0.73 -16.93
C PRO A 35 -0.90 -0.57 -17.97
N THR A 36 -0.42 -1.67 -18.55
CA THR A 36 0.63 -1.66 -19.58
C THR A 36 0.06 -2.02 -20.97
N PRO A 37 0.82 -1.74 -22.05
CA PRO A 37 0.48 -2.23 -23.38
C PRO A 37 0.25 -3.75 -23.40
N ALA A 38 -0.68 -4.19 -24.24
CA ALA A 38 -1.14 -5.58 -24.35
C ALA A 38 -0.02 -6.60 -24.62
N SER A 39 1.13 -6.16 -25.15
CA SER A 39 2.29 -7.00 -25.45
C SER A 39 3.06 -7.44 -24.20
N ALA A 40 2.95 -6.74 -23.07
CA ALA A 40 3.58 -7.14 -21.81
C ALA A 40 2.73 -6.69 -20.60
N PRO A 41 1.52 -7.27 -20.40
CA PRO A 41 0.61 -6.90 -19.33
C PRO A 41 1.30 -6.95 -17.96
N GLY A 42 1.35 -5.83 -17.25
CA GLY A 42 1.95 -5.68 -15.93
C GLY A 42 3.47 -5.46 -15.87
N TRP A 43 4.23 -5.57 -16.96
CA TRP A 43 5.71 -5.49 -16.95
C TRP A 43 6.26 -4.15 -17.45
N ASP A 44 5.85 -3.06 -16.81
CA ASP A 44 6.38 -1.73 -17.05
C ASP A 44 6.97 -1.17 -15.74
N ALA A 45 8.30 -1.07 -15.70
CA ALA A 45 9.01 -0.57 -14.53
C ALA A 45 8.73 0.92 -14.27
N ALA A 46 8.47 1.73 -15.30
CA ALA A 46 8.15 3.14 -15.13
C ALA A 46 6.76 3.33 -14.50
N ALA A 47 5.85 2.38 -14.73
CA ALA A 47 4.51 2.35 -14.15
C ALA A 47 4.41 1.47 -12.89
N ALA A 48 5.54 0.98 -12.35
CA ALA A 48 5.55 0.13 -11.15
C ALA A 48 4.88 0.84 -9.96
N GLN A 49 4.01 0.12 -9.24
CA GLN A 49 3.20 0.69 -8.16
C GLN A 49 4.05 0.80 -6.89
N ILE A 50 4.27 2.03 -6.42
CA ILE A 50 4.88 2.27 -5.11
C ILE A 50 3.96 1.81 -3.98
N LEU A 51 4.53 1.33 -2.88
CA LEU A 51 3.80 0.96 -1.66
C LEU A 51 3.80 2.11 -0.65
N TYR A 52 2.74 2.23 0.15
CA TYR A 52 2.68 3.15 1.28
C TYR A 52 3.67 2.71 2.36
N LYS A 53 4.65 3.56 2.66
CA LYS A 53 5.70 3.26 3.64
C LYS A 53 5.37 3.89 4.99
N LYS A 54 5.41 3.07 6.04
CA LYS A 54 5.28 3.49 7.44
C LYS A 54 6.25 2.68 8.29
N ASP A 55 7.25 3.34 8.87
CA ASP A 55 8.32 2.71 9.63
C ASP A 55 9.04 1.61 8.81
N ASN A 56 9.11 0.39 9.34
CA ASN A 56 9.66 -0.79 8.67
C ASN A 56 8.66 -1.47 7.71
N LYS A 57 7.44 -0.96 7.58
CA LYS A 57 6.40 -1.56 6.74
C LYS A 57 6.24 -0.84 5.41
N SER A 58 5.94 -1.61 4.36
CA SER A 58 5.47 -1.10 3.08
C SER A 58 4.20 -1.86 2.71
N ILE A 59 3.09 -1.13 2.50
CA ILE A 59 1.74 -1.70 2.44
C ILE A 59 0.98 -1.13 1.24
N ILE A 60 0.19 -1.96 0.56
CA ILE A 60 -0.79 -1.50 -0.43
C ILE A 60 -1.97 -2.47 -0.51
N TYR A 61 -3.18 -1.94 -0.65
CA TYR A 61 -4.35 -2.73 -1.06
C TYR A 61 -4.51 -2.63 -2.58
N THR A 62 -4.13 -3.65 -3.33
CA THR A 62 -4.15 -3.59 -4.80
C THR A 62 -4.73 -4.85 -5.42
N TYR A 63 -5.19 -4.73 -6.67
CA TYR A 63 -5.57 -5.86 -7.49
C TYR A 63 -4.37 -6.79 -7.71
N MET A 64 -4.60 -8.08 -7.46
CA MET A 64 -3.68 -9.17 -7.76
C MET A 64 -4.42 -10.28 -8.52
N LYS A 65 -3.72 -11.02 -9.37
CA LYS A 65 -4.22 -12.21 -10.08
C LYS A 65 -3.14 -13.29 -10.21
N PRO A 66 -3.48 -14.59 -10.44
CA PRO A 66 -2.50 -15.65 -10.57
C PRO A 66 -1.50 -15.42 -11.72
N ALA A 67 -0.31 -14.90 -11.42
CA ALA A 67 0.74 -14.61 -12.39
C ALA A 67 2.06 -14.25 -11.70
N ASN A 68 3.10 -14.01 -12.51
CA ASN A 68 4.42 -13.61 -12.02
C ASN A 68 4.48 -12.11 -11.70
N PHE A 69 5.29 -11.78 -10.69
CA PHE A 69 5.60 -10.42 -10.26
C PHE A 69 6.94 -10.37 -9.51
N ARG A 70 7.44 -9.16 -9.27
CA ARG A 70 8.58 -8.88 -8.39
C ARG A 70 8.45 -7.48 -7.80
N PHE A 71 9.40 -7.09 -6.95
CA PHE A 71 9.53 -5.71 -6.51
C PHE A 71 10.82 -5.09 -7.03
N LEU A 72 10.77 -3.81 -7.34
CA LEU A 72 11.92 -2.98 -7.70
C LEU A 72 12.22 -2.02 -6.54
N GLY A 73 13.48 -1.56 -6.45
CA GLY A 73 13.86 -0.46 -5.55
C GLY A 73 13.54 0.94 -6.09
N GLN A 74 13.13 1.02 -7.35
CA GLN A 74 12.88 2.25 -8.11
C GLN A 74 11.91 1.97 -9.26
N GLN A 75 11.33 3.01 -9.88
CA GLN A 75 10.54 2.88 -11.12
C GLN A 75 11.43 2.68 -12.36
N ALA A 76 12.37 1.76 -12.26
CA ALA A 76 13.29 1.33 -13.30
C ALA A 76 13.78 -0.08 -12.99
N TRP A 77 14.12 -0.85 -14.02
CA TRP A 77 14.57 -2.24 -13.88
C TRP A 77 15.86 -2.42 -13.08
N GLY A 78 16.65 -1.36 -12.91
CA GLY A 78 17.89 -1.42 -12.16
C GLY A 78 18.16 -0.10 -11.42
N PRO A 79 19.09 -0.12 -10.46
CA PRO A 79 19.96 -1.25 -10.15
C PRO A 79 19.36 -2.29 -9.18
N THR A 80 18.28 -1.96 -8.47
CA THR A 80 17.81 -2.78 -7.35
C THR A 80 16.53 -3.54 -7.68
N ASN A 81 16.54 -4.86 -7.45
CA ASN A 81 15.40 -5.77 -7.57
C ASN A 81 15.27 -6.60 -6.30
N TYR A 82 14.04 -7.02 -6.00
CA TYR A 82 13.74 -7.84 -4.82
C TYR A 82 12.84 -9.03 -5.20
N SER A 83 13.30 -10.20 -4.79
CA SER A 83 12.73 -11.51 -5.07
C SER A 83 12.72 -12.38 -3.82
N ILE A 84 11.99 -13.50 -3.90
CA ILE A 84 11.97 -14.53 -2.87
C ILE A 84 13.36 -15.17 -2.71
N ASP A 85 13.72 -15.52 -1.47
CA ASP A 85 14.94 -16.25 -1.18
C ASP A 85 14.83 -17.72 -1.62
N ALA A 86 15.07 -17.97 -2.91
CA ALA A 86 15.03 -19.29 -3.52
C ALA A 86 16.27 -19.54 -4.39
N PRO A 87 16.79 -20.79 -4.48
CA PRO A 87 17.99 -21.09 -5.27
C PRO A 87 17.94 -20.67 -6.74
N GLY A 88 16.74 -20.61 -7.34
CA GLY A 88 16.51 -20.20 -8.73
C GLY A 88 16.44 -18.67 -8.96
N THR A 89 16.73 -17.85 -7.95
CA THR A 89 16.78 -16.39 -8.07
C THR A 89 18.21 -15.88 -7.91
N ASP A 90 18.55 -14.74 -8.51
CA ASP A 90 19.86 -14.14 -8.36
C ASP A 90 20.14 -13.74 -6.92
N ALA A 91 21.32 -14.09 -6.39
CA ALA A 91 21.67 -13.89 -4.98
C ALA A 91 21.55 -12.42 -4.54
N ALA A 92 21.84 -11.47 -5.44
CA ALA A 92 21.71 -10.04 -5.18
C ALA A 92 20.25 -9.57 -5.04
N SER A 93 19.29 -10.31 -5.62
CA SER A 93 17.86 -9.99 -5.60
C SER A 93 17.12 -10.70 -4.45
N ARG A 94 17.73 -11.65 -3.73
CA ARG A 94 17.11 -12.46 -2.66
C ARG A 94 16.85 -11.67 -1.37
N TYR A 95 15.77 -10.91 -1.36
CA TYR A 95 15.37 -10.09 -0.23
C TYR A 95 14.37 -10.78 0.70
N PHE A 96 13.30 -11.37 0.15
CA PHE A 96 12.20 -11.88 0.96
C PHE A 96 12.53 -13.26 1.55
N LYS A 97 12.87 -13.28 2.84
CA LYS A 97 13.22 -14.49 3.60
C LYS A 97 12.00 -15.32 3.98
N GLN A 98 10.85 -14.68 4.03
CA GLN A 98 9.58 -15.30 4.41
C GLN A 98 8.48 -14.79 3.49
N THR A 99 7.67 -15.70 2.95
CA THR A 99 6.49 -15.34 2.16
C THR A 99 5.24 -16.04 2.70
N SER A 100 4.06 -15.46 2.47
CA SER A 100 2.79 -16.17 2.65
C SER A 100 2.66 -17.31 1.63
N THR A 101 1.84 -18.31 1.92
CA THR A 101 1.70 -19.55 1.11
C THR A 101 1.22 -19.31 -0.32
N ASN A 102 0.57 -18.18 -0.57
CA ASN A 102 0.09 -17.74 -1.87
C ASN A 102 1.14 -16.99 -2.71
N ILE A 103 2.39 -16.92 -2.24
CA ILE A 103 3.53 -16.34 -2.94
C ILE A 103 4.65 -17.37 -2.96
N ILE A 104 4.90 -17.90 -4.15
CA ILE A 104 5.88 -18.95 -4.38
C ILE A 104 6.96 -18.49 -5.35
N PHE A 105 8.02 -19.28 -5.49
CA PHE A 105 8.96 -19.14 -6.60
C PHE A 105 8.22 -19.33 -7.94
N GLY A 106 8.40 -18.37 -8.85
CA GLY A 106 7.88 -18.45 -10.22
C GLY A 106 8.96 -18.98 -11.17
N ASP A 107 9.75 -18.07 -11.72
CA ASP A 107 10.90 -18.32 -12.58
C ASP A 107 12.03 -17.33 -12.23
N ASN A 108 13.02 -17.14 -13.11
CA ASN A 108 14.20 -16.33 -12.80
C ASN A 108 13.83 -14.94 -12.25
N GLU A 109 14.24 -14.69 -11.00
CA GLU A 109 13.93 -13.51 -10.19
C GLU A 109 12.43 -13.23 -9.93
N ASN A 110 11.52 -13.98 -10.51
CA ASN A 110 10.08 -13.75 -10.34
C ASN A 110 9.50 -14.57 -9.20
N MET A 111 8.63 -13.91 -8.45
CA MET A 111 7.67 -14.58 -7.58
C MET A 111 6.38 -14.82 -8.36
N LYS A 112 5.59 -15.79 -7.94
CA LYS A 112 4.28 -16.07 -8.49
C LYS A 112 3.22 -15.96 -7.42
N PHE A 113 2.21 -15.14 -7.69
CA PHE A 113 0.99 -15.09 -6.90
C PHE A 113 0.05 -16.21 -7.35
N THR A 114 -0.60 -16.90 -6.41
CA THR A 114 -1.39 -18.11 -6.73
C THR A 114 -2.87 -18.04 -6.40
N ASP A 115 -3.31 -17.12 -5.55
CA ASP A 115 -4.72 -17.03 -5.17
C ASP A 115 -5.58 -16.44 -6.30
N PRO A 116 -6.90 -16.68 -6.31
CA PRO A 116 -7.82 -16.08 -7.28
C PRO A 116 -7.72 -14.56 -7.35
N GLU A 117 -8.09 -14.00 -8.51
CA GLU A 117 -8.05 -12.56 -8.70
C GLU A 117 -8.92 -11.79 -7.70
N GLY A 118 -8.43 -10.65 -7.24
CA GLY A 118 -9.11 -9.84 -6.24
C GLY A 118 -8.24 -8.70 -5.72
N ILE A 119 -8.75 -7.95 -4.75
CA ILE A 119 -7.93 -6.97 -4.01
C ILE A 119 -7.27 -7.69 -2.85
N TYR A 120 -5.95 -7.50 -2.71
CA TYR A 120 -5.16 -8.05 -1.61
C TYR A 120 -4.40 -6.92 -0.93
N MET A 121 -4.25 -7.02 0.39
CA MET A 121 -3.22 -6.30 1.11
C MET A 121 -1.89 -6.99 0.86
N LEU A 122 -0.96 -6.31 0.19
CA LEU A 122 0.44 -6.69 0.22
C LEU A 122 1.11 -5.94 1.36
N GLU A 123 1.72 -6.68 2.29
CA GLU A 123 2.50 -6.12 3.39
C GLU A 123 3.94 -6.67 3.32
N ILE A 124 4.90 -5.76 3.25
CA ILE A 124 6.32 -6.04 3.42
C ILE A 124 6.75 -5.58 4.80
N ASP A 125 7.42 -6.46 5.54
CA ASP A 125 8.16 -6.11 6.76
C ASP A 125 9.66 -6.09 6.44
N ALA A 126 10.23 -4.91 6.35
CA ALA A 126 11.62 -4.68 6.01
C ALA A 126 12.58 -4.77 7.21
N ASP A 127 12.09 -5.15 8.40
CA ASP A 127 12.97 -5.45 9.52
C ASP A 127 13.98 -6.53 9.13
N GLY A 128 15.26 -6.33 9.46
CA GLY A 128 16.35 -7.21 9.05
C GLY A 128 16.23 -8.63 9.57
N THR A 129 15.46 -8.87 10.64
CA THR A 129 15.21 -10.21 11.16
C THR A 129 14.00 -10.90 10.53
N LYS A 130 13.18 -10.14 9.79
CA LYS A 130 11.94 -10.65 9.18
C LYS A 130 12.06 -10.72 7.67
N GLN A 131 12.29 -9.58 7.01
CA GLN A 131 12.30 -9.41 5.56
C GLN A 131 11.18 -10.23 4.89
N SER A 132 9.95 -10.00 5.32
CA SER A 132 8.81 -10.85 4.94
C SER A 132 7.89 -10.14 3.95
N LEU A 133 7.24 -10.92 3.07
CA LEU A 133 6.18 -10.46 2.19
C LEU A 133 4.91 -11.29 2.41
N LYS A 134 3.79 -10.63 2.70
CA LYS A 134 2.49 -11.29 2.88
C LYS A 134 1.47 -10.70 1.91
N ALA A 135 0.65 -11.57 1.34
CA ALA A 135 -0.56 -11.18 0.62
C ALA A 135 -1.79 -11.72 1.34
N THR A 136 -2.69 -10.84 1.78
CA THR A 136 -3.94 -11.20 2.48
C THR A 136 -5.14 -10.67 1.70
N PRO A 137 -6.17 -11.48 1.43
CA PRO A 137 -7.37 -11.00 0.75
C PRO A 137 -7.97 -9.79 1.46
N SER A 138 -8.31 -8.75 0.72
CA SER A 138 -9.10 -7.63 1.23
C SER A 138 -10.54 -8.09 1.48
N PRO A 139 -11.22 -7.61 2.53
CA PRO A 139 -12.65 -7.84 2.69
C PRO A 139 -13.49 -7.16 1.59
N LEU A 140 -12.89 -6.24 0.83
CA LEU A 140 -13.56 -5.47 -0.22
C LEU A 140 -12.96 -5.74 -1.61
N GLY A 141 -13.83 -5.87 -2.61
CA GLY A 141 -13.46 -5.92 -4.03
C GLY A 141 -13.46 -4.53 -4.69
N TYR A 142 -13.42 -4.51 -6.03
CA TYR A 142 -13.35 -3.28 -6.83
C TYR A 142 -14.54 -3.09 -7.79
N LYS A 143 -15.42 -4.09 -7.93
CA LYS A 143 -16.56 -4.09 -8.86
C LYS A 143 -17.77 -3.41 -8.25
N TYR A 144 -17.80 -2.09 -8.30
CA TYR A 144 -18.87 -1.29 -7.71
C TYR A 144 -19.67 -0.62 -8.81
N ASP A 145 -21.00 -0.56 -8.67
CA ASP A 145 -21.85 0.21 -9.59
C ASP A 145 -21.78 1.70 -9.27
N ASN A 146 -21.68 2.04 -7.98
CA ASN A 146 -21.63 3.41 -7.50
C ASN A 146 -20.51 3.57 -6.48
N LEU A 147 -19.95 4.78 -6.42
CA LEU A 147 -19.09 5.23 -5.35
C LEU A 147 -19.52 6.63 -4.95
N TYR A 148 -19.48 6.93 -3.65
CA TYR A 148 -19.93 8.21 -3.10
C TYR A 148 -18.83 8.82 -2.24
N LEU A 149 -18.66 10.14 -2.35
CA LEU A 149 -17.82 10.94 -1.47
C LEU A 149 -18.66 11.42 -0.28
N VAL A 150 -18.17 11.15 0.93
CA VAL A 150 -18.80 11.59 2.19
C VAL A 150 -17.74 12.19 3.11
N GLY A 151 -18.05 13.30 3.77
CA GLY A 151 -17.09 13.98 4.62
C GLY A 151 -17.59 15.32 5.16
N SER A 152 -16.65 16.14 5.62
CA SER A 152 -16.90 17.51 6.09
C SER A 152 -17.73 18.35 5.11
N MET A 153 -17.49 18.21 3.80
CA MET A 153 -18.20 18.96 2.74
C MET A 153 -19.70 18.66 2.63
N ASN A 154 -20.18 17.57 3.23
CA ASN A 154 -21.60 17.25 3.29
C ASN A 154 -22.06 16.88 4.72
N GLY A 155 -21.34 17.37 5.73
CA GLY A 155 -21.66 17.18 7.14
C GLY A 155 -21.62 15.74 7.62
N TRP A 156 -20.78 14.89 7.01
CA TRP A 156 -20.68 13.45 7.29
C TRP A 156 -21.98 12.66 7.07
N SER A 157 -22.91 13.22 6.30
CA SER A 157 -24.18 12.57 5.97
C SER A 157 -23.99 11.56 4.84
N ASP A 158 -24.21 10.27 5.14
CA ASP A 158 -24.23 9.18 4.16
C ASP A 158 -25.42 9.29 3.20
N THR A 159 -26.57 9.77 3.67
CA THR A 159 -27.74 10.06 2.82
C THR A 159 -27.45 11.16 1.78
N ASN A 160 -26.71 12.19 2.18
CA ASN A 160 -26.26 13.29 1.31
C ASN A 160 -24.87 13.03 0.70
N ALA A 161 -24.38 11.79 0.70
CA ALA A 161 -23.12 11.44 0.04
C ALA A 161 -23.18 11.79 -1.46
N MET A 162 -22.13 12.46 -1.93
CA MET A 162 -22.05 13.00 -3.28
C MET A 162 -21.67 11.88 -4.26
N PRO A 163 -22.47 11.60 -5.31
CA PRO A 163 -22.16 10.54 -6.25
C PRO A 163 -20.93 10.86 -7.09
N MET A 164 -20.06 9.88 -7.26
CA MET A 164 -18.93 9.95 -8.19
C MET A 164 -19.31 9.31 -9.53
N THR A 165 -18.78 9.85 -10.63
CA THR A 165 -18.95 9.30 -11.97
C THR A 165 -18.01 8.12 -12.15
N LYS A 166 -18.55 6.93 -12.46
CA LYS A 166 -17.76 5.75 -12.85
C LYS A 166 -17.19 5.97 -14.25
N VAL A 167 -15.86 6.05 -14.37
CA VAL A 167 -15.18 6.24 -15.68
C VAL A 167 -14.72 4.92 -16.29
N SER A 168 -14.42 3.93 -15.46
CA SER A 168 -14.15 2.55 -15.86
C SER A 168 -14.33 1.62 -14.65
N GLU A 169 -14.15 0.30 -14.84
CA GLU A 169 -14.30 -0.65 -13.73
C GLU A 169 -13.31 -0.36 -12.59
N GLY A 170 -13.85 0.01 -11.43
CA GLY A 170 -13.07 0.36 -10.25
C GLY A 170 -12.50 1.78 -10.26
N VAL A 171 -12.77 2.60 -11.28
CA VAL A 171 -12.28 3.99 -11.35
C VAL A 171 -13.45 4.96 -11.35
N PHE A 172 -13.40 5.94 -10.44
CA PHE A 172 -14.45 6.91 -10.21
C PHE A 172 -13.88 8.32 -10.09
N GLU A 173 -14.62 9.32 -10.55
CA GLU A 173 -14.21 10.72 -10.51
C GLU A 173 -15.33 11.63 -9.99
N ILE A 174 -14.96 12.70 -9.30
CA ILE A 174 -15.86 13.81 -8.96
C ILE A 174 -15.13 15.14 -9.06
N THR A 175 -15.80 16.14 -9.64
CA THR A 175 -15.34 17.53 -9.60
C THR A 175 -16.10 18.25 -8.50
N THR A 176 -15.42 18.64 -7.43
CA THR A 176 -15.99 19.37 -6.29
C THR A 176 -14.88 20.11 -5.55
N ALA A 177 -15.21 21.23 -4.94
CA ALA A 177 -14.23 21.98 -4.14
C ALA A 177 -13.85 21.18 -2.88
N VAL A 178 -12.55 20.99 -2.69
CA VAL A 178 -11.96 20.39 -1.49
C VAL A 178 -11.22 21.49 -0.74
N ALA A 179 -11.84 22.00 0.32
CA ALA A 179 -11.23 23.01 1.17
C ALA A 179 -10.03 22.44 1.93
N THR A 180 -9.09 23.30 2.30
CA THR A 180 -8.04 22.94 3.27
C THR A 180 -8.68 22.40 4.55
N ASP A 181 -8.08 21.36 5.12
CA ASP A 181 -8.55 20.61 6.29
C ASP A 181 -9.85 19.82 6.07
N ALA A 182 -10.35 19.71 4.84
CA ALA A 182 -11.47 18.83 4.55
C ALA A 182 -11.11 17.37 4.89
N GLU A 183 -11.97 16.74 5.67
CA GLU A 183 -11.92 15.32 5.96
C GLU A 183 -13.00 14.56 5.20
N PHE A 184 -12.68 13.39 4.67
CA PHE A 184 -13.63 12.57 3.92
C PHE A 184 -13.23 11.09 3.80
N LYS A 185 -14.19 10.30 3.31
CA LYS A 185 -14.08 8.88 2.94
C LYS A 185 -14.90 8.61 1.67
N PHE A 186 -14.80 7.39 1.16
CA PHE A 186 -15.57 6.90 0.03
C PHE A 186 -16.46 5.73 0.44
N LEU A 187 -17.71 5.73 0.01
CA LEU A 187 -18.65 4.64 0.27
C LEU A 187 -19.12 4.01 -1.03
N GLY A 188 -19.22 2.68 -1.08
CA GLY A 188 -19.89 1.95 -2.17
C GLY A 188 -21.42 1.94 -2.02
N GLN A 189 -21.94 2.39 -0.87
CA GLN A 189 -23.38 2.54 -0.58
C GLN A 189 -23.62 3.84 0.18
N LYS A 190 -24.84 4.38 0.13
CA LYS A 190 -25.26 5.53 0.97
C LYS A 190 -25.65 5.08 2.39
N SER A 191 -24.72 4.41 3.08
CA SER A 191 -24.93 3.92 4.45
C SER A 191 -23.59 3.64 5.13
N TRP A 192 -23.44 4.10 6.37
CA TRP A 192 -22.32 3.77 7.26
C TRP A 192 -22.37 2.34 7.80
N ASP A 193 -23.55 1.74 7.91
CA ASP A 193 -23.72 0.37 8.41
C ASP A 193 -23.27 -0.68 7.38
N GLY A 194 -23.19 -0.30 6.11
CA GLY A 194 -22.70 -1.15 5.02
C GLY A 194 -21.20 -1.45 5.09
N ALA A 195 -20.78 -2.50 4.38
CA ALA A 195 -19.38 -2.94 4.37
C ALA A 195 -18.48 -2.11 3.45
N LEU A 196 -19.02 -1.51 2.37
CA LEU A 196 -18.21 -0.90 1.32
C LEU A 196 -17.81 0.52 1.73
N GLU A 197 -16.73 0.62 2.49
CA GLU A 197 -16.13 1.87 2.93
C GLU A 197 -14.64 1.85 2.66
N TRP A 198 -14.13 2.92 2.06
CA TRP A 198 -12.73 3.15 1.80
C TRP A 198 -12.32 4.49 2.39
N GLY A 199 -11.10 4.55 2.93
CA GLY A 199 -10.53 5.76 3.48
C GLY A 199 -9.04 5.82 3.26
N HIS A 200 -8.36 6.67 4.02
CA HIS A 200 -6.90 6.68 4.04
C HIS A 200 -6.39 5.35 4.60
N ILE A 201 -5.33 4.82 3.99
CA ILE A 201 -4.78 3.51 4.35
C ILE A 201 -4.40 3.42 5.84
N LEU A 202 -4.62 2.23 6.42
CA LEU A 202 -4.41 1.87 7.82
C LEU A 202 -5.37 2.54 8.80
N LYS A 203 -5.78 1.77 9.81
CA LYS A 203 -6.51 2.28 10.96
C LYS A 203 -5.66 3.31 11.74
N ASP A 204 -6.33 4.31 12.33
CA ASP A 204 -5.73 5.32 13.21
C ASP A 204 -4.57 6.09 12.55
N ASN A 205 -4.68 6.30 11.23
CA ASN A 205 -3.62 6.85 10.39
C ASN A 205 -4.10 8.03 9.53
N ASN A 206 -4.93 8.93 10.08
CA ASN A 206 -5.49 10.06 9.31
C ASN A 206 -4.42 10.78 8.48
N GLY A 207 -4.71 11.05 7.20
CA GLY A 207 -3.73 11.66 6.31
C GLY A 207 -4.17 11.74 4.86
N ASN A 208 -3.26 12.13 3.98
CA ASN A 208 -3.51 12.22 2.54
C ASN A 208 -2.33 11.65 1.73
N SER A 209 -2.08 10.35 1.90
CA SER A 209 -0.99 9.65 1.20
C SER A 209 -1.31 9.27 -0.24
N GLY A 210 -2.59 9.38 -0.66
CA GLY A 210 -3.06 8.86 -1.94
C GLY A 210 -3.31 7.35 -1.96
N PHE A 211 -3.20 6.65 -0.82
CA PHE A 211 -3.46 5.20 -0.71
C PHE A 211 -4.75 4.89 0.06
N LEU A 212 -5.47 3.87 -0.41
CA LEU A 212 -6.75 3.44 0.15
C LEU A 212 -6.59 2.29 1.14
N GLY A 213 -7.39 2.31 2.20
CA GLY A 213 -7.65 1.18 3.08
C GLY A 213 -9.14 0.82 3.12
N PRO A 214 -9.51 -0.45 3.28
CA PRO A 214 -10.90 -0.89 3.42
C PRO A 214 -11.44 -0.66 4.84
N LYS A 215 -12.76 -0.79 5.02
CA LYS A 215 -13.41 -0.73 6.34
C LYS A 215 -12.70 -1.65 7.34
N GLY A 216 -12.44 -1.13 8.54
CA GLY A 216 -11.71 -1.85 9.60
C GLY A 216 -10.20 -1.68 9.55
N ASP A 217 -9.62 -1.29 8.41
CA ASP A 217 -8.21 -0.92 8.27
C ASP A 217 -8.02 0.37 7.47
N ASN A 218 -8.85 1.37 7.77
CA ASN A 218 -8.76 2.70 7.19
C ASN A 218 -8.95 3.79 8.23
N SER A 219 -8.67 5.01 7.80
CA SER A 219 -8.80 6.24 8.56
C SER A 219 -9.34 7.37 7.66
N ASN A 220 -9.51 8.58 8.20
CA ASN A 220 -10.01 9.70 7.40
C ASN A 220 -8.94 10.17 6.42
N ILE A 221 -9.37 10.47 5.20
CA ILE A 221 -8.54 11.27 4.29
C ILE A 221 -8.61 12.71 4.78
N VAL A 222 -7.46 13.34 5.03
CA VAL A 222 -7.36 14.72 5.53
C VAL A 222 -6.57 15.57 4.55
N TYR A 223 -7.27 16.43 3.82
CA TYR A 223 -6.63 17.25 2.79
C TYR A 223 -5.95 18.50 3.39
N LYS A 224 -4.63 18.63 3.19
CA LYS A 224 -3.83 19.78 3.67
C LYS A 224 -3.35 20.71 2.55
N GLY A 225 -3.83 20.53 1.32
CA GLY A 225 -3.44 21.33 0.17
C GLY A 225 -4.17 22.69 0.10
N ALA A 226 -3.70 23.55 -0.80
CA ALA A 226 -4.23 24.89 -1.04
C ALA A 226 -5.41 24.87 -2.05
N GLY A 227 -6.43 24.05 -1.76
CA GLY A 227 -7.58 23.83 -2.62
C GLY A 227 -7.35 22.77 -3.69
N GLY A 228 -8.30 21.83 -3.79
CA GLY A 228 -8.41 20.89 -4.90
C GLY A 228 -9.81 20.95 -5.51
N ASN A 229 -9.96 20.57 -6.76
CA ASN A 229 -11.23 20.56 -7.48
C ASN A 229 -11.59 19.21 -8.14
N LYS A 230 -10.65 18.25 -8.22
CA LYS A 230 -10.92 16.93 -8.79
C LYS A 230 -10.39 15.81 -7.90
N ILE A 231 -11.26 14.85 -7.59
CA ILE A 231 -10.89 13.61 -6.91
C ILE A 231 -11.06 12.45 -7.88
N THR A 232 -10.01 11.65 -8.05
CA THR A 232 -10.06 10.38 -8.79
C THR A 232 -9.76 9.25 -7.82
N VAL A 233 -10.60 8.21 -7.80
CA VAL A 233 -10.43 7.01 -6.99
C VAL A 233 -10.22 5.83 -7.93
N ASN A 234 -9.22 5.00 -7.64
CA ASN A 234 -8.92 3.78 -8.38
C ASN A 234 -8.80 2.60 -7.41
N LEU A 235 -9.90 1.86 -7.27
CA LEU A 235 -10.01 0.73 -6.35
C LEU A 235 -9.11 -0.46 -6.74
N LYS A 236 -8.80 -0.62 -8.03
CA LYS A 236 -7.88 -1.67 -8.48
C LYS A 236 -6.42 -1.30 -8.18
N ALA A 237 -6.06 -0.04 -8.35
CA ALA A 237 -4.73 0.45 -7.99
C ALA A 237 -4.52 0.58 -6.49
N GLY A 238 -5.60 0.70 -5.71
CA GLY A 238 -5.52 0.99 -4.28
C GLY A 238 -5.25 2.45 -3.97
N THR A 239 -5.55 3.36 -4.89
CA THR A 239 -5.10 4.75 -4.81
C THR A 239 -6.20 5.75 -5.07
N TYR A 240 -5.98 6.99 -4.62
CA TYR A 240 -6.76 8.15 -5.02
C TYR A 240 -5.84 9.36 -5.25
N THR A 241 -6.33 10.34 -5.99
CA THR A 241 -5.66 11.63 -6.20
C THR A 241 -6.63 12.77 -5.91
N ILE A 242 -6.05 13.92 -5.53
CA ILE A 242 -6.75 15.19 -5.36
C ILE A 242 -5.93 16.22 -6.15
N GLN A 243 -6.54 16.84 -7.14
CA GLN A 243 -5.95 17.85 -8.03
C GLN A 243 -6.69 19.16 -7.88
#